data_AF-A0A395GNG6-F1
#
_entry.id   AF-A0A395GNG6-F1
#
_cell.length_a   1.000
_cell.length_b   1.000
_cell.length_c   1.000
_cell.angle_alpha   90.00
_cell.angle_beta   90.00
_cell.angle_gamma   90.00
#
_symmetry.space_group_name_H-M   'P 1'
#
loop_
_entity.id
_entity.type
_entity.pdbx_description
1 polymer ?
#
loop_
_entity_poly.entity_id
_entity_poly.type
_entity_poly.pdbx_seq_one_letter_code
_entity_poly.pdbx_strand_id
1 'polypeptide(L)'
;MSVPGAQVPDQLPWDPNCTQFPSRKELPKIPGAPEDAAWVWGKDDSLGRLNLLTPDRVKAAAKEIQTGEMIRLDLPLNIPNPPAFGRECFQHTIKELVKDVVYDDTYTLNTQSGTQWDGFRHFAHLETKTFYNN
;
A
#
# COMPACT_ATOMS: atom_id res chain seq x y z
N MET A 1 33.27 -0.40 -6.94
CA MET A 1 32.71 0.04 -8.24
C MET A 1 31.23 -0.28 -8.20
N SER A 2 30.35 0.70 -8.39
CA SER A 2 28.91 0.49 -8.39
C SER A 2 28.50 -0.40 -9.57
N VAL A 3 27.69 -1.42 -9.31
CA VAL A 3 27.07 -2.23 -10.37
C VAL A 3 26.10 -1.31 -11.14
N PRO A 4 26.09 -1.32 -12.49
CA PRO A 4 25.11 -0.55 -13.25
C PRO A 4 23.68 -0.88 -12.79
N GLY A 5 22.91 0.14 -12.39
CA GLY A 5 21.54 -0.04 -11.88
C GLY A 5 21.42 -0.35 -10.38
N ALA A 6 22.52 -0.39 -9.63
CA ALA A 6 22.46 -0.49 -8.17
C ALA A 6 22.38 0.88 -7.50
N GLN A 7 21.40 1.03 -6.61
CA GLN A 7 21.22 2.22 -5.79
C GLN A 7 22.33 2.29 -4.72
N VAL A 8 22.95 3.46 -4.60
CA VAL A 8 23.95 3.73 -3.54
C VAL A 8 23.21 4.14 -2.26
N PRO A 9 23.52 3.54 -1.09
CA PRO A 9 22.89 3.84 0.20
C PRO A 9 22.63 5.33 0.49
N ASP A 10 23.70 6.12 0.48
CA ASP A 10 23.67 7.52 0.90
C ASP A 10 23.27 8.50 -0.22
N GLN A 11 22.98 7.99 -1.43
CA GLN A 11 22.53 8.82 -2.55
C GLN A 11 21.01 9.03 -2.48
N LEU A 12 20.61 10.02 -1.68
CA LEU A 12 19.21 10.42 -1.53
C LEU A 12 18.82 11.55 -2.51
N PRO A 13 17.59 11.55 -3.06
CA PRO A 13 16.61 10.47 -2.97
C PRO A 13 17.02 9.24 -3.78
N TRP A 14 16.55 8.06 -3.38
CA TRP A 14 16.80 6.83 -4.17
C TRP A 14 16.07 6.88 -5.52
N ASP A 15 16.75 6.47 -6.59
CA ASP A 15 16.17 6.33 -7.91
C ASP A 15 15.26 5.09 -7.95
N PRO A 16 13.94 5.24 -8.15
CA PRO A 16 13.02 4.11 -8.19
C PRO A 16 13.30 3.14 -9.35
N ASN A 17 14.03 3.57 -10.39
CA ASN A 17 14.38 2.76 -11.55
C ASN A 17 15.59 1.83 -11.33
N CYS A 18 16.34 1.99 -10.23
CA CYS A 18 17.39 1.04 -9.87
C CYS A 18 16.82 -0.38 -9.71
N THR A 19 17.55 -1.40 -10.16
CA THR A 19 17.13 -2.82 -10.10
C THR A 19 17.68 -3.54 -8.87
N GLN A 20 18.66 -2.94 -8.19
CA GLN A 20 19.22 -3.43 -6.95
C GLN A 20 19.21 -2.30 -5.91
N PHE A 21 18.69 -2.60 -4.73
CA PHE A 21 18.59 -1.64 -3.62
C PHE A 21 19.42 -2.10 -2.42
N PRO A 22 19.92 -1.16 -1.60
CA PRO A 22 20.58 -1.46 -0.32
C PRO A 22 19.72 -2.34 0.58
N SER A 23 20.38 -3.23 1.33
CA SER A 23 19.72 -3.99 2.40
C SER A 23 19.37 -3.09 3.58
N ARG A 24 18.55 -3.60 4.51
CA ARG A 24 18.19 -2.86 5.73
C ARG A 24 19.42 -2.41 6.53
N LYS A 25 20.48 -3.22 6.59
CA LYS A 25 21.72 -2.91 7.32
C LYS A 25 22.51 -1.75 6.71
N GLU A 26 22.23 -1.44 5.45
CA GLU A 26 22.88 -0.41 4.67
C GLU A 26 21.98 0.82 4.52
N LEU A 27 20.88 0.92 5.28
CA LEU A 27 20.04 2.11 5.22
C LEU A 27 20.81 3.33 5.73
N PRO A 28 20.74 4.47 5.02
CA PRO A 28 21.34 5.70 5.50
C PRO A 28 20.64 6.16 6.78
N LYS A 29 21.37 6.84 7.65
CA LYS A 29 20.75 7.53 8.80
C LYS A 29 20.06 8.79 8.30
N ILE A 30 18.74 8.85 8.43
CA ILE A 30 17.93 9.99 7.97
C ILE A 30 17.64 10.89 9.17
N PRO A 31 18.12 12.15 9.19
CA PRO A 31 17.84 13.07 10.30
C PRO A 31 16.33 13.24 10.53
N GLY A 32 15.90 13.08 11.79
CA GLY A 32 14.49 13.21 12.18
C GLY A 32 13.62 11.97 11.94
N ALA A 33 14.12 10.96 11.22
CA ALA A 33 13.43 9.69 11.06
C ALA A 33 13.78 8.70 12.19
N PRO A 34 12.87 7.75 12.51
CA PRO A 34 13.19 6.64 13.39
C PRO A 34 14.42 5.83 12.94
N GLU A 35 15.05 5.11 13.85
CA GLU A 35 16.12 4.17 13.50
C GLU A 35 15.62 3.16 12.46
N ASP A 36 16.47 2.85 11.47
CA ASP A 36 16.16 1.97 10.34
C ASP A 36 14.98 2.39 9.45
N ALA A 37 14.52 3.63 9.53
CA ALA A 37 13.47 4.15 8.65
C ALA A 37 13.97 4.31 7.21
N ALA A 38 13.26 3.70 6.26
CA ALA A 38 13.56 3.81 4.82
C ALA A 38 12.84 5.00 4.16
N TRP A 39 12.94 6.21 4.72
CA TRP A 39 12.29 7.44 4.23
C TRP A 39 13.13 8.12 3.13
N VAL A 40 13.51 7.33 2.13
CA VAL A 40 14.63 7.62 1.21
C VAL A 40 14.24 8.37 -0.06
N TRP A 41 12.97 8.65 -0.30
CA TRP A 41 12.49 9.31 -1.52
C TRP A 41 12.34 10.83 -1.40
N GLY A 42 12.87 11.41 -0.31
CA GLY A 42 12.85 12.84 -0.04
C GLY A 42 11.73 13.25 0.89
N LYS A 43 11.88 14.43 1.50
CA LYS A 43 11.02 14.93 2.59
C LYS A 43 9.54 15.16 2.24
N ASP A 44 9.23 15.32 0.95
CA ASP A 44 7.88 15.61 0.48
C ASP A 44 7.20 14.34 -0.08
N ASP A 45 7.88 13.18 -0.03
CA ASP A 45 7.32 11.92 -0.48
C ASP A 45 6.22 11.42 0.46
N SER A 46 5.14 10.89 -0.14
CA SER A 46 4.01 10.28 0.57
C SER A 46 3.70 8.87 0.06
N LEU A 47 4.49 8.36 -0.89
CA LEU A 47 4.25 7.10 -1.59
C LEU A 47 5.14 5.96 -1.06
N GLY A 48 6.29 6.27 -0.48
CA GLY A 48 7.23 5.28 0.04
C GLY A 48 7.58 4.25 -1.02
N ARG A 49 7.44 2.96 -0.69
CA ARG A 49 7.74 1.87 -1.62
C ARG A 49 6.84 1.81 -2.85
N LEU A 50 5.69 2.51 -2.88
CA LEU A 50 4.89 2.60 -4.11
C LEU A 50 5.63 3.34 -5.23
N ASN A 51 6.65 4.16 -4.91
CA ASN A 51 7.55 4.74 -5.91
C ASN A 51 8.24 3.69 -6.78
N LEU A 52 8.36 2.45 -6.31
CA LEU A 52 8.94 1.34 -7.08
C LEU A 52 8.01 0.80 -8.17
N LEU A 53 6.75 1.23 -8.25
CA LEU A 53 5.83 0.89 -9.35
C LEU A 53 6.11 1.78 -10.57
N THR A 54 7.31 1.69 -11.13
CA THR A 54 7.74 2.52 -12.26
C THR A 54 7.00 2.12 -13.55
N PRO A 55 6.83 3.04 -14.52
CA PRO A 55 6.21 2.73 -15.80
C PRO A 55 6.83 1.51 -16.51
N ASP A 56 8.15 1.36 -16.44
CA ASP A 56 8.85 0.23 -17.03
C ASP A 56 8.53 -1.11 -16.34
N ARG A 57 8.44 -1.12 -15.00
CA ARG A 57 8.03 -2.32 -14.25
C ARG A 57 6.58 -2.69 -14.51
N VAL A 58 5.68 -1.70 -14.51
CA VAL A 58 4.26 -1.89 -14.83
C VAL A 58 4.10 -2.46 -16.25
N LYS A 59 4.81 -1.89 -17.23
CA LYS A 59 4.83 -2.40 -18.61
C LYS A 59 5.41 -3.81 -18.71
N ALA A 60 6.48 -4.10 -17.96
CA ALA A 60 7.09 -5.43 -17.95
C ALA A 60 6.13 -6.48 -17.37
N ALA A 61 5.39 -6.16 -16.30
CA ALA A 61 4.43 -7.08 -15.68
C ALA A 61 3.32 -7.55 -16.64
N ALA A 62 2.95 -6.73 -17.64
CA ALA A 62 1.97 -7.13 -18.65
C ALA A 62 2.40 -8.36 -19.46
N LYS A 63 3.71 -8.66 -19.55
CA LYS A 63 4.23 -9.85 -20.23
C LYS A 63 3.91 -11.16 -19.49
N GLU A 64 3.57 -11.09 -18.21
CA GLU A 64 3.16 -12.26 -17.41
C GLU A 64 1.75 -12.75 -17.79
N ILE A 65 0.96 -11.93 -18.51
CA ILE A 65 -0.37 -12.31 -18.98
C ILE A 65 -0.22 -13.21 -20.22
N GLN A 66 -0.18 -14.53 -20.00
CA GLN A 66 -0.01 -15.51 -21.07
C GLN A 66 -1.30 -16.28 -21.42
N THR A 67 -2.10 -16.65 -20.41
CA THR A 67 -3.30 -17.50 -20.60
C THR A 67 -4.61 -16.72 -20.57
N GLY A 68 -4.61 -15.51 -19.98
CA GLY A 68 -5.82 -14.72 -19.76
C GLY A 68 -6.70 -15.19 -18.60
N GLU A 69 -6.24 -16.18 -17.82
CA GLU A 69 -6.94 -16.63 -16.61
C GLU A 69 -6.89 -15.55 -15.52
N MET A 70 -7.97 -15.42 -14.76
CA MET A 70 -8.12 -14.45 -13.69
C MET A 70 -8.53 -15.15 -12.40
N ILE A 71 -7.83 -14.82 -11.31
CA ILE A 71 -8.14 -15.29 -9.96
C ILE A 71 -8.42 -14.07 -9.09
N ARG A 72 -9.57 -14.08 -8.41
CA ARG A 72 -9.91 -13.03 -7.44
C ARG A 72 -9.12 -13.24 -6.15
N LEU A 73 -8.56 -12.15 -5.61
CA LEU A 73 -7.82 -12.14 -4.34
C LEU A 73 -8.60 -11.45 -3.21
N ASP A 74 -9.85 -11.08 -3.47
CA ASP A 74 -10.76 -10.46 -2.50
C ASP A 74 -11.78 -11.43 -1.93
N LEU A 75 -12.03 -11.27 -0.63
CA LEU A 75 -13.16 -11.88 0.08
C LEU A 75 -14.45 -11.09 -0.20
N PRO A 76 -15.63 -11.72 -0.11
CA PRO A 76 -16.89 -10.99 -0.02
C PRO A 76 -16.84 -9.94 1.09
N LEU A 77 -17.45 -8.77 0.87
CA LEU A 77 -17.36 -7.62 1.79
C LEU A 77 -17.90 -7.89 3.19
N ASN A 78 -18.77 -8.90 3.34
CA ASN A 78 -19.31 -9.36 4.61
C ASN A 78 -18.47 -10.47 5.26
N ILE A 79 -17.23 -10.71 4.80
CA ILE A 79 -16.33 -11.75 5.33
C ILE A 79 -14.94 -11.12 5.60
N PRO A 80 -14.36 -11.34 6.79
CA PRO A 80 -14.89 -12.12 7.93
C PRO A 80 -16.05 -11.44 8.68
N ASN A 81 -16.93 -12.25 9.29
CA ASN A 81 -18.00 -11.78 10.17
C ASN A 81 -18.08 -12.68 11.44
N PRO A 82 -17.80 -12.13 12.64
CA PRO A 82 -17.42 -10.74 12.90
C PRO A 82 -16.01 -10.41 12.34
N PRO A 83 -15.75 -9.16 11.96
CA PRO A 83 -14.41 -8.71 11.62
C PRO A 83 -13.43 -8.88 12.78
N ALA A 84 -12.14 -9.00 12.43
CA ALA A 84 -11.08 -9.10 13.43
C ALA A 84 -10.95 -7.82 14.27
N PHE A 85 -10.33 -7.94 15.45
CA PHE A 85 -10.00 -6.83 16.34
C PHE A 85 -11.21 -5.99 16.81
N GLY A 86 -12.40 -6.58 16.85
CA GLY A 86 -13.61 -5.91 17.34
C GLY A 86 -14.12 -4.80 16.43
N ARG A 87 -13.73 -4.81 15.14
CA ARG A 87 -14.14 -3.81 14.14
C ARG A 87 -15.61 -3.98 13.76
N GLU A 88 -16.19 -2.91 13.22
CA GLU A 88 -17.58 -2.84 12.78
C GLU A 88 -17.84 -3.84 11.64
N CYS A 89 -18.91 -4.62 11.77
CA CYS A 89 -19.40 -5.50 10.72
C CYS A 89 -19.87 -4.69 9.50
N PHE A 90 -19.68 -5.26 8.31
CA PHE A 90 -20.23 -4.72 7.07
C PHE A 90 -21.76 -4.70 7.12
N GLN A 91 -22.35 -3.59 6.67
CA GLN A 91 -23.80 -3.45 6.52
C GLN A 91 -24.13 -3.09 5.08
N HIS A 92 -25.09 -3.81 4.51
CA HIS A 92 -25.67 -3.54 3.19
C HIS A 92 -27.15 -3.29 3.37
N THR A 93 -27.63 -2.17 2.84
CA THR A 93 -29.05 -1.84 2.79
C THR A 93 -29.44 -1.53 1.36
N ILE A 94 -30.46 -2.21 0.86
CA ILE A 94 -31.07 -1.97 -0.44
C ILE A 94 -32.29 -1.06 -0.22
N LYS A 95 -32.36 0.03 -0.97
CA LYS A 95 -33.42 1.04 -0.94
C LYS A 95 -34.22 0.94 -2.22
N GLU A 96 -35.51 0.68 -2.07
CA GLU A 96 -36.44 0.76 -3.18
C GLU A 96 -36.85 2.22 -3.40
N LEU A 97 -36.53 2.77 -4.58
CA LEU A 97 -36.88 4.15 -4.95
C LEU A 97 -38.22 4.20 -5.69
N VAL A 98 -38.44 3.22 -6.57
CA VAL A 98 -39.71 2.99 -7.27
C VAL A 98 -40.01 1.51 -7.14
N LYS A 99 -41.19 1.22 -6.59
CA LYS A 99 -41.63 -0.14 -6.29
C LYS A 99 -41.43 -1.07 -7.48
N ASP A 100 -40.67 -2.14 -7.29
CA ASP A 100 -40.37 -3.19 -8.26
C ASP A 100 -39.64 -2.71 -9.55
N VAL A 101 -39.09 -1.49 -9.58
CA VAL A 101 -38.50 -0.90 -10.81
C VAL A 101 -37.11 -0.30 -10.56
N VAL A 102 -36.90 0.40 -9.44
CA VAL A 102 -35.66 1.14 -9.20
C VAL A 102 -35.17 0.91 -7.77
N TYR A 103 -33.92 0.48 -7.64
CA TYR A 103 -33.24 0.24 -6.37
C TYR A 103 -31.90 0.97 -6.31
N ASP A 104 -31.56 1.47 -5.14
CA ASP A 104 -30.25 2.03 -4.77
C ASP A 104 -29.69 1.25 -3.57
N ASP A 105 -28.37 1.23 -3.42
CA ASP A 105 -27.71 0.48 -2.35
C ASP A 105 -26.88 1.42 -1.47
N THR A 106 -26.80 1.13 -0.17
CA THR A 106 -25.83 1.77 0.74
C THR A 106 -25.00 0.74 1.46
N TYR A 107 -23.70 0.98 1.51
CA TYR A 107 -22.73 0.20 2.27
C TYR A 107 -22.16 1.02 3.44
N THR A 108 -22.18 0.44 4.63
CA THR A 108 -21.43 0.93 5.79
C THR A 108 -20.34 -0.08 6.09
N LEU A 109 -19.08 0.35 6.07
CA LEU A 109 -17.95 -0.53 6.33
C LEU A 109 -16.84 0.17 7.10
N ASN A 110 -16.12 -0.61 7.90
CA ASN A 110 -14.79 -0.25 8.35
C ASN A 110 -13.78 -0.73 7.28
N THR A 111 -12.91 0.17 6.82
CA THR A 111 -11.94 -0.11 5.74
C THR A 111 -10.88 -1.14 6.10
N GLN A 112 -10.81 -1.56 7.37
CA GLN A 112 -9.91 -2.60 7.87
C GLN A 112 -10.64 -3.92 8.22
N SER A 113 -11.85 -4.15 7.72
CA SER A 113 -12.66 -5.33 8.09
C SER A 113 -12.61 -6.49 7.07
N GLY A 114 -11.78 -6.45 6.04
CA GLY A 114 -11.76 -7.46 4.97
C GLY A 114 -10.47 -7.42 4.13
N THR A 115 -10.53 -7.84 2.86
CA THR A 115 -9.40 -7.66 1.93
C THR A 115 -9.08 -6.17 1.81
N GLN A 116 -7.85 -5.79 2.15
CA GLN A 116 -7.50 -4.39 2.40
C GLN A 116 -6.04 -4.07 2.07
N TRP A 117 -5.76 -2.76 1.96
CA TRP A 117 -4.42 -2.18 2.06
C TRP A 117 -4.37 -1.21 3.25
N ASP A 118 -3.33 -1.34 4.07
CA ASP A 118 -3.08 -0.41 5.17
C ASP A 118 -2.11 0.68 4.71
N GLY A 119 -2.61 1.91 4.57
CA GLY A 119 -1.78 3.06 4.22
C GLY A 119 -0.84 3.47 5.35
N PHE A 120 0.16 4.30 5.05
CA PHE A 120 1.18 4.74 6.03
C PHE A 120 0.64 5.47 7.27
N ARG A 121 -0.63 5.92 7.23
CA ARG A 121 -1.32 6.54 8.38
C ARG A 121 -2.09 5.56 9.24
N HIS A 122 -2.11 4.27 8.89
CA HIS A 122 -2.79 3.25 9.69
C HIS A 122 -2.09 3.02 11.03
N PHE A 123 -0.76 3.07 11.05
CA PHE A 123 0.03 2.79 12.23
C PHE A 123 1.30 3.64 12.27
N ALA A 124 1.48 4.40 13.36
CA ALA A 124 2.68 5.20 13.57
C ALA A 124 3.81 4.34 14.15
N HIS A 125 5.05 4.82 14.02
CA HIS A 125 6.14 4.31 14.84
C HIS A 125 5.86 4.62 16.32
N LEU A 126 5.73 3.59 17.16
CA LEU A 126 5.18 3.75 18.52
C LEU A 126 6.03 4.64 19.43
N GLU A 127 7.35 4.49 19.38
CA GLU A 127 8.27 5.22 20.26
C GLU A 127 8.29 6.72 19.94
N THR A 128 8.43 7.07 18.67
CA THR A 128 8.51 8.47 18.22
C THR A 128 7.13 9.09 17.98
N LYS A 129 6.07 8.28 17.89
CA LYS A 129 4.71 8.69 17.53
C LYS A 129 4.63 9.41 16.18
N THR A 130 5.52 9.06 15.25
CA THR A 130 5.58 9.66 13.91
C THR A 130 5.05 8.69 12.86
N PHE A 131 4.38 9.22 11.84
CA PHE A 131 4.05 8.48 10.63
C PHE A 131 5.16 8.65 9.59
N TYR A 132 5.06 7.92 8.49
CA TYR A 132 5.94 8.08 7.35
C TYR A 132 6.10 9.56 6.95
N ASN A 133 7.34 10.07 6.99
CA ASN A 133 7.74 11.38 6.49
C ASN A 133 7.02 12.60 7.10
N ASN A 134 6.61 12.50 8.37
CA ASN A 134 5.96 13.57 9.16
C ASN A 134 6.93 14.27 10.12
#